data_AF-A0A8T4RJS1-F1
#
_entry.id   AF-A0A8T4RJS1-F1
#
_cell.length_a   1.000
_cell.length_b   1.000
_cell.length_c   1.000
_cell.angle_alpha   90.00
_cell.angle_beta   90.00
_cell.angle_gamma   90.00
#
_symmetry.space_group_name_H-M   'P 1'
#
loop_
_entity.id
_entity.type
_entity.pdbx_description
1 polymer ?
#
loop_
_entity_poly.entity_id
_entity_poly.type
_entity_poly.pdbx_seq_one_letter_code
_entity_poly.pdbx_strand_id
1 'polypeptide(L)' 'MITNCPECKQKLHEGQHKYTDGLFTVQYCKNCGFRKETPFEK' A
#
# COMPACT_ATOMS: atom_id res chain seq x y z
N MET A 1 8.84 -9.42 1.77
CA MET A 1 7.79 -10.23 1.11
C MET A 1 7.03 -9.30 0.19
N ILE A 2 6.95 -9.60 -1.10
CA ILE A 2 6.28 -8.71 -2.07
C ILE A 2 4.78 -8.96 -1.97
N THR A 3 4.02 -7.97 -1.50
CA THR A 3 2.55 -8.03 -1.48
C THR A 3 2.09 -7.99 -2.94
N ASN A 4 1.70 -9.13 -3.49
CA ASN A 4 1.11 -9.19 -4.83
C ASN A 4 -0.38 -8.84 -4.72
N CYS A 5 -0.89 -8.11 -5.70
CA CYS A 5 -2.30 -7.73 -5.74
C CYS A 5 -3.16 -8.99 -5.89
N PRO A 6 -4.18 -9.22 -5.05
CA PRO A 6 -4.99 -10.44 -5.11
C PRO A 6 -5.77 -10.57 -6.44
N GLU A 7 -6.11 -9.44 -7.07
CA GLU A 7 -6.84 -9.44 -8.34
C GLU A 7 -5.92 -9.63 -9.56
N CYS A 8 -4.80 -8.91 -9.61
CA CYS A 8 -3.95 -8.87 -10.80
C CYS A 8 -2.69 -9.74 -10.71
N LYS A 9 -2.37 -10.29 -9.53
CA LYS A 9 -1.08 -10.91 -9.20
C LYS A 9 0.17 -10.04 -9.47
N GLN A 10 -0.04 -8.77 -9.83
CA GLN A 10 1.03 -7.80 -10.05
C GLN A 10 1.60 -7.28 -8.73
N LYS A 11 2.84 -6.80 -8.81
CA LYS A 11 3.55 -6.20 -7.70
C LYS A 11 2.80 -4.94 -7.22
N LEU A 12 2.42 -4.90 -5.94
CA LEU A 12 1.88 -3.68 -5.35
C LEU A 12 3.00 -2.65 -5.19
N HIS A 13 2.70 -1.41 -5.54
CA HIS A 13 3.54 -0.27 -5.24
C HIS A 13 3.27 0.15 -3.80
N GLU A 14 4.34 0.26 -3.01
CA GLU A 14 4.26 0.74 -1.64
C GLU A 14 4.84 2.16 -1.56
N GLY A 15 4.15 3.03 -0.83
CA GLY A 15 4.60 4.36 -0.46
C GLY A 15 4.30 4.63 1.01
N GLN A 16 5.08 5.49 1.64
CA GLN A 16 4.84 5.94 3.01
C GLN A 16 4.40 7.40 2.98
N HIS A 17 3.27 7.68 3.61
CA HIS A 17 2.73 9.01 3.78
C HIS A 17 2.82 9.39 5.25
N LYS A 18 3.52 10.48 5.53
CA LYS A 18 3.57 11.06 6.87
C LYS A 18 2.42 12.06 6.99
N TYR A 19 1.43 11.71 7.81
CA TYR A 19 0.34 12.60 8.19
C TYR A 19 0.67 13.21 9.57
N THR A 20 -0.11 14.22 9.98
CA THR A 20 0.02 14.85 11.30
C THR A 20 -0.17 13.86 12.45
N ASP A 21 -1.01 12.84 12.22
CA ASP A 21 -1.39 11.82 13.20
C ASP A 21 -0.41 10.63 13.27
N GLY A 22 0.46 10.46 12.27
CA GLY A 22 1.40 9.34 12.21
C GLY A 22 1.95 9.05 10.82
N LEU A 23 2.81 8.01 10.72
CA LEU A 23 3.18 7.45 9.43
C LEU A 23 2.12 6.43 8.99
N PHE A 24 1.79 6.45 7.71
CA PHE A 24 0.87 5.51 7.08
C PHE A 24 1.55 4.89 5.88
N THR A 25 1.45 3.57 5.76
CA THR A 25 1.93 2.84 4.59
C THR A 25 0.78 2.60 3.64
N VAL A 26 0.91 3.10 2.41
CA VAL A 26 -0.05 2.98 1.34
C VAL A 26 0.48 1.98 0.32
N GLN A 27 -0.25 0.90 0.09
CA GLN A 27 0.01 -0.09 -0.94
C GLN A 27 -1.04 0.05 -2.04
N TYR A 28 -0.64 0.19 -3.30
CA TYR A 28 -1.58 0.33 -4.41
C TYR A 28 -1.12 -0.42 -5.66
N CYS A 29 -2.07 -0.92 -6.45
CA CYS A 29 -1.83 -1.56 -7.74
C CYS A 29 -2.21 -0.60 -8.86
N LYS A 30 -1.24 -0.21 -9.69
CA LYS A 30 -1.49 0.63 -10.87
C LYS A 30 -2.29 -0.08 -11.98
N ASN A 31 -2.44 -1.40 -11.90
CA ASN A 31 -3.07 -2.19 -12.96
C ASN A 31 -4.57 -2.41 -12.73
N CYS A 32 -4.97 -2.82 -11.51
CA CYS A 32 -6.38 -3.02 -11.14
C CYS A 32 -6.99 -1.80 -10.43
N GLY A 33 -6.17 -0.90 -9.90
CA GLY A 33 -6.63 0.19 -9.02
C GLY A 33 -6.82 -0.21 -7.56
N PHE A 34 -6.46 -1.43 -7.16
CA PHE A 34 -6.47 -1.86 -5.76
C PHE A 34 -5.63 -0.90 -4.89
N ARG A 35 -6.16 -0.44 -3.75
CA ARG A 35 -5.44 0.41 -2.79
C ARG A 35 -5.74 -0.07 -1.37
N LYS A 36 -4.70 -0.11 -0.55
CA LYS A 36 -4.75 -0.49 0.86
C LYS A 36 -3.87 0.47 1.65
N GLU A 37 -4.44 1.06 2.70
CA GLU A 37 -3.76 1.99 3.57
C GLU A 37 -3.69 1.36 4.95
N THR A 38 -2.50 1.34 5.55
CA THR A 38 -2.29 0.73 6.86
C THR A 38 -1.51 1.73 7.72
N PRO A 39 -1.98 2.06 8.93
CA PRO A 39 -1.19 2.89 9.84
C PRO A 39 0.12 2.16 10.16
N PHE A 40 1.23 2.89 10.11
CA PHE A 40 2.53 2.40 10.53
C PHE A 40 2.63 2.61 12.04
N GLU A 41 1.83 1.87 12.80
CA GLU A 41 2.00 1.77 14.25
C GLU A 41 3.24 0.91 14.52
N LYS A 42 4.18 1.47 15.28
CA LYS A 42 5.47 0.85 15.63
C LYS A 42 5.41 0.26 17.03
#